data_AF-A0A5B7TRH6-F1
#
_entry.id   AF-A0A5B7TRH6-F1
#
_cell.length_a   1.000
_cell.length_b   1.000
_cell.length_c   1.000
_cell.angle_alpha   90.00
_cell.angle_beta   90.00
_cell.angle_gamma   90.00
#
_symmetry.space_group_name_H-M   'P 1'
#
loop_
_entity.id
_entity.type
_entity.pdbx_description
1 polymer ?
#
loop_
_entity_poly.entity_id
_entity_poly.type
_entity_poly.pdbx_seq_one_letter_code
_entity_poly.pdbx_strand_id
1 'polypeptide(L)'
;MTRISFNKSKISVQNIGKQRFWFGILAGFISALSISLAFNQAREVFRFFTSTSADLLIIENQELTFFNYFFASLSTVLGLAITIWIWMGNRTRTRKMDKLYKQLSRTNALLIFWLILMMIARFGSILPFILFGTPGYDNQLNLYNDYWILFVLIPIVVFAQSWFSVRLVYRAGKWIFLSLLICTITAFTLSKTTTVDQEKLNNAYFKRYEKDYEYIDKEISKSKVNYGIEYDSKTIEILKKWHAESSVEQVNSIKTAFAKGNELSIDTLVLQKIVIHNFKRGSWYNHRRNSLENWPYALPKDILKQIGYFESNSNETKELFDILKEQINLVNTPRIEWDEYKNYTETERRKSIGVKYNIPEILIYQLTEVRDSLMNMERYSELNKILPEIIKENKKNAP
;
A
#
# COMPACT_ATOMS: atom_id res chain seq x y z
N MET A 1 -57.55 -26.68 -26.74
CA MET A 1 -56.21 -26.12 -26.48
C MET A 1 -55.25 -27.24 -26.13
N THR A 2 -54.34 -27.61 -27.03
CA THR A 2 -53.30 -28.61 -26.76
C THR A 2 -52.24 -28.02 -25.82
N ARG A 3 -52.09 -28.59 -24.62
CA ARG A 3 -50.94 -28.31 -23.73
C ARG A 3 -49.67 -28.78 -24.44
N ILE A 4 -48.98 -27.87 -25.12
CA ILE A 4 -47.64 -28.14 -25.65
C ILE A 4 -46.71 -28.30 -24.44
N SER A 5 -46.42 -29.56 -24.06
CA SER A 5 -45.47 -29.84 -23.00
C SER A 5 -44.05 -29.50 -23.50
N PHE A 6 -43.45 -28.48 -22.89
CA PHE A 6 -42.10 -28.04 -23.25
C PHE A 6 -41.07 -28.98 -22.61
N ASN A 7 -40.80 -30.11 -23.26
CA ASN A 7 -39.84 -31.09 -22.77
C ASN A 7 -38.40 -30.63 -23.12
N LYS A 8 -37.73 -29.93 -22.20
CA LYS A 8 -36.32 -29.51 -22.37
C LYS A 8 -35.42 -30.73 -22.58
N SER A 9 -34.56 -30.66 -23.59
CA SER A 9 -33.52 -31.67 -23.84
C SER A 9 -32.49 -31.71 -22.70
N LYS A 10 -31.94 -32.90 -22.42
CA LYS A 10 -30.76 -33.05 -21.55
C LYS A 10 -29.55 -32.37 -22.19
N ILE A 11 -28.71 -31.72 -21.40
CA ILE A 11 -27.41 -31.23 -21.89
C ILE A 11 -26.53 -32.43 -22.27
N SER A 12 -25.99 -32.41 -23.48
CA SER A 12 -25.09 -33.45 -24.00
C SER A 12 -24.21 -32.90 -25.11
N VAL A 13 -23.08 -33.56 -25.35
CA VAL A 13 -22.13 -33.21 -26.43
C VAL A 13 -22.82 -33.19 -27.80
N GLN A 14 -23.74 -34.12 -28.04
CA GLN A 14 -24.49 -34.21 -29.30
C GLN A 14 -25.47 -33.03 -29.45
N ASN A 15 -26.18 -32.67 -28.38
CA ASN A 15 -27.18 -31.59 -28.42
C ASN A 15 -26.56 -30.20 -28.60
N ILE A 16 -25.33 -29.99 -28.11
CA ILE A 16 -24.56 -28.75 -28.31
C ILE A 16 -23.82 -28.77 -29.65
N GLY A 17 -23.29 -29.93 -30.04
CA GLY A 17 -22.43 -30.17 -31.19
C GLY A 17 -20.98 -30.43 -30.74
N LYS A 18 -20.38 -31.53 -31.20
CA LYS A 18 -19.07 -32.04 -30.72
C LYS A 18 -17.96 -30.98 -30.77
N GLN A 19 -17.78 -30.32 -31.91
CA GLN A 19 -16.75 -29.29 -32.08
C GLN A 19 -16.98 -28.11 -31.14
N ARG A 20 -18.21 -27.58 -31.07
CA ARG A 20 -18.53 -26.43 -30.20
C ARG A 20 -18.41 -26.76 -28.73
N PHE A 21 -18.77 -27.97 -28.34
CA PHE A 21 -18.67 -28.42 -26.96
C PHE A 21 -17.22 -28.33 -26.48
N TRP A 22 -16.31 -29.00 -27.19
CA TRP A 22 -14.88 -29.02 -26.85
C TRP A 22 -14.19 -27.67 -27.05
N PHE A 23 -14.50 -26.96 -28.14
CA PHE A 23 -13.96 -25.61 -28.37
C PHE A 23 -14.39 -24.64 -27.27
N GLY A 24 -15.64 -24.73 -26.80
CA GLY A 24 -16.13 -23.92 -25.68
C GLY A 24 -15.38 -24.19 -24.37
N ILE A 25 -15.09 -25.46 -24.09
CA ILE A 25 -14.31 -25.85 -22.90
C ILE A 25 -12.88 -25.30 -23.01
N LEU A 26 -12.21 -25.52 -24.14
CA LEU A 26 -10.85 -25.05 -24.38
C LEU A 26 -10.76 -23.52 -24.27
N ALA A 27 -11.66 -22.79 -24.92
CA ALA A 27 -11.71 -21.33 -24.85
C ALA A 27 -11.99 -20.83 -23.42
N GLY A 28 -12.82 -21.55 -22.65
CA GLY A 28 -13.07 -21.24 -21.24
C GLY A 28 -11.82 -21.37 -20.38
N PHE A 29 -11.06 -22.46 -20.54
CA PHE A 29 -9.79 -22.67 -19.83
C PHE A 29 -8.73 -21.63 -20.19
N ILE A 30 -8.56 -21.33 -21.48
CA ILE A 30 -7.63 -20.29 -21.94
C ILE A 30 -8.03 -18.94 -21.35
N SER A 31 -9.33 -18.60 -21.39
CA SER A 31 -9.83 -17.35 -20.80
C SER A 31 -9.59 -17.29 -19.29
N ALA A 32 -9.85 -18.38 -18.55
CA ALA A 32 -9.61 -18.44 -17.12
C ALA A 32 -8.13 -18.25 -16.78
N LEU A 33 -7.22 -18.88 -17.54
CA LEU A 33 -5.78 -18.71 -17.37
C LEU A 33 -5.36 -17.26 -17.64
N SER A 34 -5.77 -16.69 -18.77
CA SER A 34 -5.43 -15.32 -19.15
C SER A 34 -5.95 -14.28 -18.13
N ILE A 35 -7.18 -14.44 -17.67
CA ILE A 35 -7.79 -13.54 -16.69
C ILE A 35 -7.10 -13.68 -15.32
N SER A 36 -6.77 -14.90 -14.90
CA SER A 36 -6.07 -15.14 -13.62
C SER A 36 -4.69 -14.50 -13.61
N LEU A 37 -3.92 -14.65 -14.70
CA LEU A 37 -2.65 -13.96 -14.88
C LEU A 37 -2.83 -12.44 -14.88
N ALA A 38 -3.84 -11.92 -15.59
CA ALA A 38 -4.11 -10.50 -15.66
C ALA A 38 -4.46 -9.91 -14.28
N PHE A 39 -5.30 -10.58 -13.47
CA PHE A 39 -5.64 -10.11 -12.13
C PHE A 39 -4.42 -10.08 -11.19
N ASN A 40 -3.62 -11.14 -11.17
CA ASN A 40 -2.45 -11.19 -10.29
C ASN A 40 -1.38 -10.16 -10.71
N GLN A 41 -1.14 -9.98 -12.01
CA GLN A 41 -0.23 -8.95 -12.52
C GLN A 41 -0.76 -7.54 -12.25
N ALA A 42 -2.06 -7.30 -12.49
CA ALA A 42 -2.67 -6.01 -12.23
C ALA A 42 -2.55 -5.61 -10.74
N ARG A 43 -2.74 -6.56 -9.80
CA ARG A 43 -2.52 -6.30 -8.37
C ARG A 43 -1.12 -5.77 -8.10
N GLU A 44 -0.09 -6.41 -8.63
CA GLU A 44 1.30 -5.97 -8.41
C GLU A 44 1.62 -4.64 -9.08
N VAL A 45 1.07 -4.41 -10.28
CA VAL A 45 1.18 -3.12 -10.97
C VAL A 45 0.53 -2.01 -10.13
N PHE A 46 -0.65 -2.25 -9.56
CA PHE A 46 -1.30 -1.28 -8.66
C PHE A 46 -0.50 -1.07 -7.37
N ARG A 47 -0.01 -2.12 -6.71
CA ARG A 47 0.87 -2.00 -5.52
C ARG A 47 2.10 -1.14 -5.83
N PHE A 48 2.72 -1.35 -7.00
CA PHE A 48 3.84 -0.55 -7.45
C PHE A 48 3.45 0.93 -7.63
N PHE A 49 2.39 1.22 -8.39
CA PHE A 49 1.96 2.59 -8.62
C PHE A 49 1.59 3.31 -7.31
N THR A 50 0.92 2.65 -6.38
CA THR A 50 0.55 3.26 -5.10
C THR A 50 1.77 3.53 -4.21
N SER A 51 2.78 2.65 -4.24
CA SER A 51 4.04 2.84 -3.50
C SER A 51 4.88 4.04 -3.94
N THR A 52 4.49 4.72 -5.02
CA THR A 52 5.12 6.00 -5.42
C THR A 52 4.66 7.17 -4.56
N SER A 53 3.47 7.07 -3.94
CA SER A 53 2.84 8.16 -3.18
C SER A 53 2.48 7.78 -1.74
N ALA A 54 2.47 6.47 -1.43
CA ALA A 54 2.24 5.92 -0.11
C ALA A 54 3.27 4.82 0.22
N ASP A 55 3.24 4.32 1.46
CA ASP A 55 4.07 3.16 1.83
C ASP A 55 3.60 1.92 1.07
N LEU A 56 4.53 1.03 0.73
CA LEU A 56 4.19 -0.18 -0.01
C LEU A 56 3.23 -1.05 0.84
N LEU A 57 2.07 -1.38 0.27
CA LEU A 57 1.15 -2.34 0.89
C LEU A 57 1.79 -3.73 0.89
N ILE A 58 2.32 -4.16 2.02
CA ILE A 58 2.85 -5.51 2.22
C ILE A 58 1.67 -6.41 2.60
N ILE A 59 1.36 -7.36 1.73
CA ILE A 59 0.27 -8.32 1.94
C ILE A 59 0.84 -9.53 2.67
N GLU A 60 0.23 -9.91 3.78
CA GLU A 60 0.67 -11.09 4.53
C GLU A 60 0.46 -12.39 3.73
N ASN A 61 1.23 -13.43 4.03
CA ASN A 61 1.16 -14.70 3.30
C ASN A 61 -0.24 -15.34 3.29
N GLN A 62 -1.00 -15.18 4.38
CA GLN A 62 -2.37 -15.68 4.49
C GLN A 62 -3.32 -14.89 3.56
N GLU A 63 -3.27 -13.56 3.63
CA GLU A 63 -4.05 -12.66 2.77
C GLU A 63 -3.70 -12.86 1.29
N LEU A 64 -2.42 -13.01 0.98
CA LEU A 64 -1.93 -13.26 -0.38
C LEU A 64 -2.52 -14.56 -0.93
N THR A 65 -2.46 -15.63 -0.14
CA THR A 65 -3.03 -16.93 -0.51
C THR A 65 -4.53 -16.81 -0.75
N PHE A 66 -5.25 -16.11 0.13
CA PHE A 66 -6.67 -15.84 -0.01
C PHE A 66 -7.01 -15.12 -1.32
N PHE A 67 -6.35 -14.00 -1.63
CA PHE A 67 -6.62 -13.23 -2.84
C PHE A 67 -6.23 -14.00 -4.12
N ASN A 68 -5.17 -14.83 -4.08
CA ASN A 68 -4.82 -15.70 -5.19
C ASN A 68 -5.92 -16.74 -5.46
N TYR A 69 -6.52 -17.33 -4.41
CA TYR A 69 -7.67 -18.22 -4.56
C TYR A 69 -8.91 -17.49 -5.07
N PHE A 70 -9.17 -16.28 -4.58
CA PHE A 70 -10.28 -15.45 -5.06
C PHE A 70 -10.16 -15.17 -6.56
N PHE A 71 -9.02 -14.63 -7.01
CA PHE A 71 -8.80 -14.32 -8.43
C PHE A 71 -8.84 -15.56 -9.30
N ALA A 72 -8.26 -16.67 -8.86
CA ALA A 72 -8.33 -17.94 -9.59
C ALA A 72 -9.76 -18.48 -9.71
N SER A 73 -10.53 -18.43 -8.62
CA SER A 73 -11.93 -18.86 -8.59
C SER A 73 -12.80 -18.01 -9.50
N LEU A 74 -12.63 -16.68 -9.42
CA LEU A 74 -13.35 -15.72 -10.23
C LEU A 74 -13.03 -15.88 -11.72
N SER A 75 -11.74 -16.01 -12.05
CA SER A 75 -11.30 -16.25 -13.43
C SER A 75 -11.87 -17.55 -14.00
N THR A 76 -11.94 -18.60 -13.18
CA THR A 76 -12.51 -19.89 -13.57
C THR A 76 -13.99 -19.79 -13.90
N VAL A 77 -14.79 -19.11 -13.06
CA VAL A 77 -16.23 -18.96 -13.33
C VAL A 77 -16.51 -17.98 -14.47
N LEU A 78 -15.64 -17.00 -14.72
CA LEU A 78 -15.68 -16.17 -15.92
C LEU A 78 -15.32 -16.96 -17.19
N GLY A 79 -14.34 -17.86 -17.11
CA GLY A 79 -14.04 -18.82 -18.16
C GLY A 79 -15.24 -19.73 -18.49
N LEU A 80 -15.98 -20.18 -17.47
CA LEU A 80 -17.23 -20.92 -17.65
C LEU A 80 -18.29 -20.09 -18.39
N ALA A 81 -18.38 -18.78 -18.15
CA ALA A 81 -19.28 -17.90 -18.90
C ALA A 81 -18.93 -17.87 -20.41
N ILE A 82 -17.65 -17.87 -20.76
CA ILE A 82 -17.18 -17.99 -22.15
C ILE A 82 -17.54 -19.36 -22.76
N THR A 83 -17.36 -20.45 -22.00
CA THR A 83 -17.79 -21.78 -22.42
C THR A 83 -19.29 -21.82 -22.74
N ILE A 84 -20.13 -21.26 -21.86
CA ILE A 84 -21.58 -21.21 -22.04
C ILE A 84 -21.95 -20.34 -23.25
N TRP A 85 -21.30 -19.19 -23.42
CA TRP A 85 -21.52 -18.32 -24.58
C TRP A 85 -21.31 -19.07 -25.90
N ILE A 86 -20.25 -19.88 -26.01
CA ILE A 86 -19.97 -20.72 -27.18
C ILE A 86 -21.01 -21.84 -27.32
N TRP A 87 -21.34 -22.54 -26.23
CA TRP A 87 -22.33 -23.62 -26.25
C TRP A 87 -23.72 -23.15 -26.68
N MET A 88 -24.12 -21.93 -26.33
CA MET A 88 -25.42 -21.34 -26.68
C MET A 88 -25.46 -20.73 -28.09
N GLY A 89 -24.34 -20.67 -28.82
CA GLY A 89 -24.27 -20.13 -30.18
C GLY A 89 -24.94 -20.98 -31.27
N ASN A 90 -25.54 -22.12 -30.92
CA ASN A 90 -26.05 -23.08 -31.90
C ASN A 90 -27.42 -22.72 -32.50
N ARG A 91 -27.50 -22.66 -33.84
CA ARG A 91 -28.70 -22.39 -34.65
C ARG A 91 -29.49 -23.64 -35.08
N THR A 92 -29.07 -24.86 -34.75
CA THR A 92 -29.62 -26.11 -35.33
C THR A 92 -31.07 -26.45 -34.94
N ARG A 93 -31.75 -25.67 -34.10
CA ARG A 93 -33.14 -25.95 -33.70
C ARG A 93 -34.13 -25.02 -34.40
N THR A 94 -35.20 -25.60 -34.91
CA THR A 94 -36.24 -24.92 -35.71
C THR A 94 -37.22 -24.10 -34.86
N ARG A 95 -37.41 -24.45 -33.58
CA ARG A 95 -38.46 -23.86 -32.71
C ARG A 95 -38.11 -22.46 -32.18
N LYS A 96 -39.06 -21.52 -32.27
CA LYS A 96 -38.90 -20.10 -31.89
C LYS A 96 -38.49 -19.89 -30.43
N MET A 97 -39.13 -20.57 -29.47
CA MET A 97 -38.82 -20.40 -28.03
C MET A 97 -37.43 -20.90 -27.62
N ASP A 98 -36.95 -21.99 -28.24
CA ASP A 98 -35.60 -22.51 -27.96
C ASP A 98 -34.52 -21.54 -28.47
N LYS A 99 -34.75 -20.92 -29.64
CA LYS A 99 -33.88 -19.86 -30.17
C LYS A 99 -33.82 -18.65 -29.23
N LEU A 100 -34.98 -18.20 -28.72
CA LEU A 100 -35.05 -17.08 -27.79
C LEU A 100 -34.31 -17.36 -26.48
N TYR A 101 -34.53 -18.52 -25.85
CA TYR A 101 -33.82 -18.86 -24.61
C TYR A 101 -32.32 -19.02 -24.82
N LYS A 102 -31.86 -19.58 -25.94
CA LYS A 102 -30.43 -19.63 -26.27
C LYS A 102 -29.82 -18.25 -26.46
N GLN A 103 -30.52 -17.36 -27.16
CA GLN A 103 -30.08 -15.99 -27.34
C GLN A 103 -29.99 -15.28 -25.99
N LEU A 104 -31.00 -15.42 -25.14
CA LEU A 104 -31.00 -14.86 -23.79
C LEU A 104 -29.84 -15.39 -22.96
N SER A 105 -29.62 -16.71 -22.92
CA SER A 105 -28.51 -17.33 -22.18
C SER A 105 -27.15 -16.87 -22.73
N ARG A 106 -27.02 -16.71 -24.05
CA ARG A 106 -25.80 -16.23 -24.70
C ARG A 106 -25.50 -14.77 -24.33
N THR A 107 -26.50 -13.90 -24.41
CA THR A 107 -26.37 -12.48 -24.06
C THR A 107 -26.11 -12.31 -22.57
N ASN A 108 -26.81 -13.07 -21.71
CA ASN A 108 -26.62 -13.01 -20.27
C ASN A 108 -25.21 -13.46 -19.85
N ALA A 109 -24.68 -14.53 -20.46
CA ALA A 109 -23.32 -15.00 -20.18
C ALA A 109 -22.26 -13.93 -20.50
N LEU A 110 -22.37 -13.26 -21.66
CA LEU A 110 -21.48 -12.15 -22.01
C LEU A 110 -21.69 -10.92 -21.13
N LEU A 111 -22.94 -10.58 -20.81
CA LEU A 111 -23.26 -9.45 -19.95
C LEU A 111 -22.61 -9.63 -18.58
N ILE A 112 -22.80 -10.78 -17.94
CA ILE A 112 -22.21 -11.08 -16.64
C ILE A 112 -20.68 -11.07 -16.72
N PHE A 113 -20.12 -11.70 -17.76
CA PHE A 113 -18.67 -11.71 -17.97
C PHE A 113 -18.09 -10.29 -18.01
N TRP A 114 -18.64 -9.43 -18.88
CA TRP A 114 -18.16 -8.05 -19.02
C TRP A 114 -18.50 -7.17 -17.83
N LEU A 115 -19.68 -7.33 -17.23
CA LEU A 115 -20.09 -6.58 -16.05
C LEU A 115 -19.12 -6.83 -14.89
N ILE A 116 -18.80 -8.10 -14.62
CA ILE A 116 -17.86 -8.46 -13.56
C ILE A 116 -16.46 -7.96 -13.88
N LEU A 117 -15.97 -8.10 -15.11
CA LEU A 117 -14.66 -7.55 -15.50
C LEU A 117 -14.59 -6.04 -15.35
N MET A 118 -15.61 -5.30 -15.79
CA MET A 118 -15.68 -3.85 -15.64
C MET A 118 -15.78 -3.44 -14.17
N MET A 119 -16.52 -4.20 -13.36
CA MET A 119 -16.65 -3.97 -11.93
C MET A 119 -15.28 -4.14 -11.24
N ILE A 120 -14.57 -5.23 -11.51
CA ILE A 120 -13.22 -5.48 -10.97
C ILE A 120 -12.25 -4.41 -11.47
N ALA A 121 -12.29 -4.04 -12.76
CA ALA A 121 -11.43 -3.01 -13.29
C ALA A 121 -11.70 -1.65 -12.62
N ARG A 122 -12.97 -1.29 -12.43
CA ARG A 122 -13.39 -0.02 -11.80
C ARG A 122 -13.00 0.03 -10.33
N PHE A 123 -13.35 -0.98 -9.53
CA PHE A 123 -13.01 -1.01 -8.11
C PHE A 123 -11.51 -1.23 -7.89
N GLY A 124 -10.91 -2.12 -8.69
CA GLY A 124 -9.49 -2.42 -8.64
C GLY A 124 -8.60 -1.27 -9.08
N SER A 125 -9.07 -0.34 -9.92
CA SER A 125 -8.34 0.89 -10.20
C SER A 125 -8.64 2.00 -9.19
N ILE A 126 -9.93 2.25 -8.91
CA ILE A 126 -10.33 3.44 -8.14
C ILE A 126 -9.98 3.33 -6.67
N LEU A 127 -10.24 2.18 -6.04
CA LEU A 127 -9.97 2.03 -4.62
C LEU A 127 -8.49 2.21 -4.34
N PRO A 128 -7.56 1.66 -5.14
CA PRO A 128 -6.15 1.96 -4.93
C PRO A 128 -5.75 3.41 -5.15
N PHE A 129 -6.28 4.08 -6.16
CA PHE A 129 -5.98 5.50 -6.38
C PHE A 129 -6.54 6.40 -5.28
N ILE A 130 -7.74 6.13 -4.77
CA ILE A 130 -8.35 6.94 -3.72
C ILE A 130 -7.71 6.61 -2.38
N LEU A 131 -7.65 5.32 -2.00
CA LEU A 131 -7.27 4.93 -0.64
C LEU A 131 -5.76 4.88 -0.46
N PHE A 132 -5.02 4.33 -1.44
CA PHE A 132 -3.56 4.27 -1.35
C PHE A 132 -2.86 5.44 -2.07
N GLY A 133 -3.60 6.26 -2.84
CA GLY A 133 -3.10 7.51 -3.40
C GLY A 133 -3.34 8.72 -2.50
N THR A 134 -4.22 8.62 -1.50
CA THR A 134 -4.29 9.62 -0.42
C THR A 134 -3.08 9.46 0.50
N PRO A 135 -2.33 10.55 0.76
CA PRO A 135 -1.31 10.55 1.80
C PRO A 135 -1.95 10.15 3.13
N GLY A 136 -1.32 9.27 3.90
CA GLY A 136 -1.80 8.86 5.22
C GLY A 136 -2.49 7.49 5.29
N TYR A 137 -2.54 6.70 4.22
CA TYR A 137 -3.12 5.35 4.34
C TYR A 137 -2.37 4.51 5.39
N ASP A 138 -3.10 4.02 6.41
CA ASP A 138 -2.56 3.16 7.46
C ASP A 138 -3.48 1.98 7.74
N ASN A 139 -3.75 1.21 6.68
CA ASN A 139 -4.58 0.02 6.72
C ASN A 139 -6.05 0.26 7.13
N GLN A 140 -6.59 1.46 6.89
CA GLN A 140 -7.98 1.78 7.26
C GLN A 140 -9.02 0.95 6.48
N LEU A 141 -8.63 0.26 5.39
CA LEU A 141 -9.50 -0.61 4.59
C LEU A 141 -8.92 -2.04 4.49
N ASN A 142 -9.23 -2.89 5.47
CA ASN A 142 -8.84 -4.29 5.45
C ASN A 142 -9.93 -5.17 4.80
N LEU A 143 -9.83 -5.35 3.49
CA LEU A 143 -10.77 -6.17 2.72
C LEU A 143 -10.79 -7.66 3.11
N TYR A 144 -9.70 -8.15 3.69
CA TYR A 144 -9.59 -9.54 4.11
C TYR A 144 -10.33 -9.76 5.43
N ASN A 145 -9.93 -9.08 6.51
CA ASN A 145 -10.50 -9.29 7.84
C ASN A 145 -11.99 -8.92 7.90
N ASP A 146 -12.37 -7.81 7.27
CA ASP A 146 -13.73 -7.27 7.42
C ASP A 146 -14.72 -7.84 6.40
N TYR A 147 -14.24 -8.26 5.22
CA TYR A 147 -15.10 -8.56 4.06
C TYR A 147 -14.81 -9.89 3.35
N TRP A 148 -14.03 -10.82 3.93
CA TRP A 148 -13.67 -12.08 3.26
C TRP A 148 -14.86 -12.87 2.70
N ILE A 149 -16.01 -12.88 3.40
CA ILE A 149 -17.22 -13.59 2.98
C ILE A 149 -17.71 -13.07 1.61
N LEU A 150 -17.64 -11.76 1.37
CA LEU A 150 -18.06 -11.16 0.10
C LEU A 150 -17.24 -11.72 -1.07
N PHE A 151 -15.92 -11.82 -0.90
CA PHE A 151 -15.01 -12.35 -1.92
C PHE A 151 -15.27 -13.85 -2.19
N VAL A 152 -15.64 -14.63 -1.18
CA VAL A 152 -16.05 -16.04 -1.36
C VAL A 152 -17.38 -16.15 -2.12
N LEU A 153 -18.35 -15.27 -1.81
CA LEU A 153 -19.68 -15.32 -2.42
C LEU A 153 -19.70 -14.91 -3.90
N ILE A 154 -18.85 -13.95 -4.32
CA ILE A 154 -18.85 -13.43 -5.70
C ILE A 154 -18.68 -14.57 -6.74
N PRO A 155 -17.63 -15.42 -6.68
CA PRO A 155 -17.50 -16.53 -7.64
C PRO A 155 -18.66 -17.53 -7.58
N ILE A 156 -19.20 -17.80 -6.38
CA ILE A 156 -20.32 -18.73 -6.19
C ILE A 156 -21.58 -18.21 -6.90
N VAL A 157 -21.89 -16.92 -6.72
CA VAL A 157 -23.04 -16.27 -7.37
C VAL A 157 -22.87 -16.26 -8.88
N VAL A 158 -21.68 -15.92 -9.40
CA VAL A 158 -21.38 -15.92 -10.84
C VAL A 158 -21.53 -17.33 -11.44
N PHE A 159 -21.06 -18.37 -10.73
CA PHE A 159 -21.24 -19.76 -11.10
C PHE A 159 -22.72 -20.16 -11.16
N ALA A 160 -23.48 -19.87 -10.10
CA ALA A 160 -24.89 -20.19 -10.01
C ALA A 160 -25.69 -19.50 -11.13
N GLN A 161 -25.40 -18.23 -11.40
CA GLN A 161 -26.05 -17.43 -12.45
C GLN A 161 -25.73 -17.95 -13.85
N SER A 162 -24.49 -18.41 -14.07
CA SER A 162 -24.09 -19.07 -15.31
C SER A 162 -24.92 -20.33 -15.58
N TRP A 163 -25.10 -21.19 -14.56
CA TRP A 163 -25.92 -22.39 -14.68
C TRP A 163 -27.43 -22.13 -14.74
N PHE A 164 -27.92 -21.08 -14.10
CA PHE A 164 -29.31 -20.64 -14.24
C PHE A 164 -29.63 -20.38 -15.72
N SER A 165 -28.74 -19.67 -16.42
CA SER A 165 -28.85 -19.41 -17.86
C SER A 165 -28.89 -20.69 -18.69
N VAL A 166 -28.05 -21.69 -18.36
CA VAL A 166 -28.05 -22.98 -19.06
C VAL A 166 -29.35 -23.74 -18.82
N ARG A 167 -29.91 -23.68 -17.59
CA ARG A 167 -31.17 -24.36 -17.23
C ARG A 167 -32.40 -23.82 -17.95
N LEU A 168 -32.35 -22.60 -18.47
CA LEU A 168 -33.42 -22.08 -19.34
C LEU A 168 -33.53 -22.90 -20.63
N VAL A 169 -32.40 -23.37 -21.18
CA VAL A 169 -32.32 -24.08 -22.46
C VAL A 169 -32.31 -25.61 -22.29
N TYR A 170 -31.53 -26.13 -21.33
CA TYR A 170 -31.29 -27.56 -21.16
C TYR A 170 -31.64 -28.05 -19.74
N ARG A 171 -31.91 -29.35 -19.60
CA ARG A 171 -31.85 -30.01 -18.30
C ARG A 171 -30.39 -30.29 -17.95
N ALA A 172 -29.85 -29.51 -17.01
CA ALA A 172 -28.44 -29.57 -16.60
C ALA A 172 -28.13 -30.77 -15.68
N GLY A 173 -28.97 -31.04 -14.67
CA GLY A 173 -28.82 -32.21 -13.78
C GLY A 173 -27.41 -32.34 -13.19
N LYS A 174 -26.79 -33.51 -13.36
CA LYS A 174 -25.45 -33.85 -12.85
C LYS A 174 -24.32 -32.95 -13.37
N TRP A 175 -24.51 -32.27 -14.51
CA TRP A 175 -23.47 -31.41 -15.10
C TRP A 175 -23.13 -30.19 -14.25
N ILE A 176 -24.08 -29.71 -13.44
CA ILE A 176 -23.81 -28.61 -12.49
C ILE A 176 -22.74 -29.06 -11.50
N PHE A 177 -22.95 -30.20 -10.83
CA PHE A 177 -21.99 -30.74 -9.86
C PHE A 177 -20.64 -31.11 -10.49
N LEU A 178 -20.66 -31.73 -11.68
CA LEU A 178 -19.42 -32.06 -12.39
C LEU A 178 -18.61 -30.79 -12.72
N SER A 179 -19.28 -29.75 -13.21
CA SER A 179 -18.60 -28.49 -13.52
C SER A 179 -18.12 -27.75 -12.27
N LEU A 180 -18.84 -27.86 -11.15
CA LEU A 180 -18.40 -27.29 -9.88
C LEU A 180 -17.07 -27.92 -9.47
N LEU A 181 -16.99 -29.25 -9.50
CA LEU A 181 -15.76 -29.99 -9.19
C LEU A 181 -14.61 -29.59 -10.12
N ILE A 182 -14.86 -29.52 -11.43
CA ILE A 182 -13.86 -29.08 -12.42
C ILE A 182 -13.42 -27.65 -12.12
N CYS A 183 -14.35 -26.74 -11.82
CA CYS A 183 -14.03 -25.36 -11.49
C CYS A 183 -13.20 -25.26 -10.21
N THR A 184 -13.53 -26.03 -9.17
CA THR A 184 -12.74 -26.04 -7.93
C THR A 184 -11.31 -26.52 -8.16
N ILE A 185 -11.14 -27.63 -8.91
CA ILE A 185 -9.80 -28.13 -9.26
C ILE A 185 -9.03 -27.09 -10.08
N THR A 186 -9.69 -26.48 -11.07
CA THR A 186 -9.07 -25.47 -11.94
C THR A 186 -8.65 -24.23 -11.14
N ALA A 187 -9.51 -23.75 -10.25
CA ALA A 187 -9.22 -22.62 -9.38
C ALA A 187 -8.05 -22.92 -8.44
N PHE A 188 -7.98 -24.14 -7.89
CA PHE A 188 -6.85 -24.57 -7.06
C PHE A 188 -5.54 -24.63 -7.86
N THR A 189 -5.57 -25.17 -9.08
CA THR A 189 -4.38 -25.19 -9.94
C THR A 189 -3.93 -23.77 -10.30
N LEU A 190 -4.86 -22.92 -10.75
CA LEU A 190 -4.56 -21.54 -11.14
C LEU A 190 -4.04 -20.70 -9.95
N SER A 191 -4.56 -20.93 -8.74
CA SER A 191 -4.12 -20.19 -7.55
C SER A 191 -2.68 -20.52 -7.13
N LYS A 192 -2.10 -21.59 -7.67
CA LYS A 192 -0.68 -21.96 -7.47
C LYS A 192 0.20 -21.63 -8.66
N THR A 193 -0.33 -21.69 -9.89
CA THR A 193 0.48 -21.50 -11.11
C THR A 193 0.52 -20.06 -11.62
N THR A 194 -0.46 -19.23 -11.27
CA THR A 194 -0.57 -17.85 -11.78
C THR A 194 -0.17 -16.79 -10.76
N THR A 195 0.38 -17.19 -9.62
CA THR A 195 0.82 -16.27 -8.56
C THR A 195 2.04 -15.47 -9.01
N VAL A 196 2.07 -14.19 -8.65
CA VAL A 196 3.24 -13.32 -8.86
C VAL A 196 4.07 -13.28 -7.59
N ASP A 197 5.39 -13.34 -7.75
CA ASP A 197 6.36 -13.18 -6.67
C ASP A 197 6.38 -11.73 -6.17
N GLN A 198 5.80 -11.53 -4.98
CA GLN A 198 5.71 -10.22 -4.33
C GLN A 198 7.02 -9.79 -3.68
N GLU A 199 7.93 -10.73 -3.39
CA GLU A 199 9.19 -10.43 -2.70
C GLU A 199 10.06 -9.52 -3.55
N LYS A 200 10.00 -9.62 -4.88
CA LYS A 200 10.74 -8.73 -5.78
C LYS A 200 10.39 -7.26 -5.54
N LEU A 201 9.10 -6.94 -5.43
CA LEU A 201 8.66 -5.56 -5.19
C LEU A 201 8.96 -5.14 -3.75
N ASN A 202 8.71 -6.03 -2.77
CA ASN A 202 8.99 -5.76 -1.36
C ASN A 202 10.48 -5.46 -1.13
N ASN A 203 11.37 -6.30 -1.67
CA ASN A 203 12.82 -6.13 -1.57
C ASN A 203 13.31 -4.86 -2.27
N ALA A 204 12.74 -4.53 -3.44
CA ALA A 204 13.07 -3.28 -4.13
C ALA A 204 12.65 -2.04 -3.31
N TYR A 205 11.49 -2.10 -2.65
CA TYR A 205 11.03 -1.03 -1.76
C TYR A 205 11.89 -0.94 -0.49
N PHE A 206 12.19 -2.06 0.16
CA PHE A 206 13.05 -2.07 1.35
C PHE A 206 14.46 -1.57 1.06
N LYS A 207 15.05 -1.98 -0.08
CA LYS A 207 16.34 -1.48 -0.53
C LYS A 207 16.36 0.04 -0.76
N ARG A 208 15.21 0.63 -1.14
CA ARG A 208 15.09 2.09 -1.29
C ARG A 208 15.27 2.83 0.04
N TYR A 209 14.82 2.24 1.15
CA TYR A 209 14.84 2.83 2.50
C TYR A 209 15.81 2.12 3.46
N GLU A 210 16.75 1.34 2.92
CA GLU A 210 17.68 0.51 3.71
C GLU A 210 18.45 1.33 4.74
N LYS A 211 19.05 2.45 4.34
CA LYS A 211 19.78 3.35 5.25
C LYS A 211 18.90 3.89 6.40
N ASP A 212 17.63 4.19 6.12
CA ASP A 212 16.70 4.68 7.16
C ASP A 212 16.40 3.60 8.18
N TYR A 213 16.21 2.36 7.71
CA TYR A 213 15.93 1.22 8.57
C TYR A 213 17.15 0.83 9.40
N GLU A 214 18.33 0.82 8.80
CA GLU A 214 19.59 0.59 9.51
C GLU A 214 19.81 1.63 10.62
N TYR A 215 19.53 2.91 10.34
CA TYR A 215 19.63 3.96 11.35
C TYR A 215 18.62 3.76 12.49
N ILE A 216 17.36 3.44 12.17
CA ILE A 216 16.33 3.12 13.17
C ILE A 216 16.80 1.94 14.03
N ASP A 217 17.16 0.82 13.41
CA ASP A 217 17.53 -0.41 14.13
C ASP A 217 18.77 -0.19 15.00
N LYS A 218 19.73 0.62 14.52
CA LYS A 218 20.91 1.02 15.29
C LYS A 218 20.56 1.86 16.51
N GLU A 219 19.73 2.90 16.36
CA GLU A 219 19.36 3.79 17.48
C GLU A 219 18.46 3.09 18.51
N ILE A 220 17.57 2.21 18.06
CA ILE A 220 16.76 1.36 18.93
C ILE A 220 17.66 0.40 19.72
N SER A 221 18.61 -0.26 19.05
CA SER A 221 19.58 -1.14 19.72
C SER A 221 20.48 -0.40 20.71
N LYS A 222 20.97 0.80 20.33
CA LYS A 222 21.74 1.69 21.20
C LYS A 222 20.95 2.06 22.45
N SER A 223 19.67 2.37 22.29
CA SER A 223 18.79 2.76 23.40
C SER A 223 18.55 1.62 24.37
N LYS A 224 18.37 0.40 23.85
CA LYS A 224 18.23 -0.79 24.69
C LYS A 224 19.49 -1.03 25.53
N VAL A 225 20.67 -0.92 24.94
CA VAL A 225 21.96 -1.16 25.62
C VAL A 225 22.30 -0.05 26.60
N ASN A 226 22.17 1.22 26.19
CA ASN A 226 22.66 2.35 26.97
C ASN A 226 21.65 2.83 28.03
N TYR A 227 20.36 2.65 27.76
CA TYR A 227 19.28 3.24 28.56
C TYR A 227 18.28 2.20 29.10
N GLY A 228 18.39 0.92 28.69
CA GLY A 228 17.45 -0.12 29.10
C GLY A 228 16.04 0.04 28.54
N ILE A 229 15.87 0.82 27.47
CA ILE A 229 14.56 1.12 26.86
C ILE A 229 14.20 0.02 25.86
N GLU A 230 13.00 -0.54 25.98
CA GLU A 230 12.42 -1.43 24.97
C GLU A 230 11.20 -0.74 24.34
N TYR A 231 11.28 -0.49 23.03
CA TYR A 231 10.18 0.05 22.25
C TYR A 231 9.22 -1.07 21.85
N ASP A 232 7.92 -0.78 21.82
CA ASP A 232 6.94 -1.73 21.29
C ASP A 232 7.16 -1.95 19.78
N SER A 233 6.79 -3.14 19.31
CA SER A 233 6.94 -3.51 17.89
C SER A 233 6.18 -2.56 16.97
N LYS A 234 5.04 -2.03 17.46
CA LYS A 234 4.21 -1.08 16.73
C LYS A 234 4.92 0.27 16.53
N THR A 235 5.61 0.82 17.54
CA THR A 235 6.42 2.05 17.35
C THR A 235 7.50 1.84 16.31
N ILE A 236 8.20 0.71 16.34
CA ILE A 236 9.25 0.40 15.37
C ILE A 236 8.66 0.27 13.95
N GLU A 237 7.51 -0.38 13.80
CA GLU A 237 6.80 -0.49 12.53
C GLU A 237 6.41 0.90 11.99
N ILE A 238 5.83 1.75 12.84
CA ILE A 238 5.44 3.13 12.48
C ILE A 238 6.66 3.98 12.11
N LEU A 239 7.78 3.82 12.80
CA LEU A 239 9.04 4.49 12.46
C LEU A 239 9.58 4.05 11.10
N LYS A 240 9.29 2.83 10.63
CA LYS A 240 9.71 2.36 9.31
C LYS A 240 8.77 2.88 8.20
N LYS A 241 7.51 3.19 8.51
CA LYS A 241 6.58 3.86 7.57
C LYS A 241 6.96 5.31 7.33
N TRP A 242 6.76 5.84 6.12
CA TRP A 242 7.06 7.24 5.79
C TRP A 242 5.82 8.06 5.43
N HIS A 243 4.82 7.44 4.80
CA HIS A 243 3.63 8.11 4.29
C HIS A 243 2.36 7.80 5.10
N ALA A 244 2.39 6.82 5.99
CA ALA A 244 1.26 6.45 6.83
C ALA A 244 0.84 7.56 7.81
N GLU A 245 -0.47 7.64 8.10
CA GLU A 245 -1.03 8.60 9.05
C GLU A 245 -0.48 8.40 10.46
N SER A 246 -0.31 7.16 10.91
CA SER A 246 0.34 6.87 12.20
C SER A 246 1.77 7.40 12.29
N SER A 247 2.52 7.41 11.19
CA SER A 247 3.88 7.98 11.15
C SER A 247 3.82 9.50 11.35
N VAL A 248 2.87 10.16 10.68
CA VAL A 248 2.64 11.60 10.82
C VAL A 248 2.14 11.95 12.24
N GLU A 249 1.22 11.18 12.78
CA GLU A 249 0.71 11.33 14.14
C GLU A 249 1.81 11.15 15.19
N GLN A 250 2.71 10.17 15.01
CA GLN A 250 3.86 9.96 15.87
C GLN A 250 4.81 11.16 15.84
N VAL A 251 5.13 11.70 14.65
CA VAL A 251 5.95 12.91 14.53
C VAL A 251 5.30 14.09 15.25
N ASN A 252 3.99 14.29 15.07
CA ASN A 252 3.25 15.38 15.71
C ASN A 252 3.16 15.21 17.23
N SER A 253 2.97 13.99 17.72
CA SER A 253 2.87 13.71 19.15
C SER A 253 4.19 13.99 19.86
N ILE A 254 5.32 13.61 19.24
CA ILE A 254 6.67 13.93 19.72
C ILE A 254 6.87 15.45 19.74
N LYS A 255 6.59 16.17 18.64
CA LYS A 255 6.70 17.64 18.59
C LYS A 255 5.86 18.30 19.70
N THR A 256 4.64 17.82 19.89
CA THR A 256 3.72 18.36 20.92
C THR A 256 4.23 18.10 22.33
N ALA A 257 4.90 16.95 22.57
CA ALA A 257 5.51 16.64 23.87
C ALA A 257 6.57 17.69 24.25
N PHE A 258 7.45 18.07 23.31
CA PHE A 258 8.43 19.15 23.51
C PHE A 258 7.76 20.49 23.85
N ALA A 259 6.69 20.84 23.12
CA ALA A 259 5.99 22.12 23.30
C ALA A 259 5.23 22.24 24.64
N LYS A 260 4.80 21.13 25.25
CA LYS A 260 4.10 21.14 26.56
C LYS A 260 4.97 21.67 27.69
N GLY A 261 6.29 21.59 27.55
CA GLY A 261 7.23 22.15 28.52
C GLY A 261 7.30 21.40 29.85
N ASN A 262 6.91 20.11 29.87
CA ASN A 262 7.21 19.19 30.95
C ASN A 262 8.54 18.47 30.65
N GLU A 263 9.17 17.89 31.67
CA GLU A 263 10.33 17.01 31.51
C GLU A 263 9.97 15.82 30.60
N LEU A 264 10.83 15.54 29.62
CA LEU A 264 10.63 14.46 28.65
C LEU A 264 11.43 13.21 29.03
N SER A 265 10.82 12.05 28.82
CA SER A 265 11.53 10.78 28.93
C SER A 265 12.52 10.58 27.79
N ILE A 266 13.62 9.89 28.08
CA ILE A 266 14.73 9.65 27.14
C ILE A 266 14.32 8.89 25.87
N ASP A 267 13.28 8.06 25.94
CA ASP A 267 12.69 7.39 24.78
C ASP A 267 12.15 8.41 23.75
N THR A 268 11.45 9.45 24.21
CA THR A 268 10.91 10.52 23.38
C THR A 268 12.04 11.34 22.73
N LEU A 269 13.15 11.53 23.44
CA LEU A 269 14.34 12.22 22.92
C LEU A 269 14.98 11.44 21.77
N VAL A 270 15.16 10.13 21.94
CA VAL A 270 15.69 9.26 20.89
C VAL A 270 14.74 9.21 19.68
N LEU A 271 13.43 9.10 19.91
CA LEU A 271 12.44 9.14 18.83
C LEU A 271 12.52 10.45 18.05
N GLN A 272 12.62 11.60 18.75
CA GLN A 272 12.79 12.91 18.12
C GLN A 272 14.04 12.99 17.24
N LYS A 273 15.15 12.39 17.68
CA LYS A 273 16.39 12.29 16.91
C LYS A 273 16.21 11.47 15.64
N ILE A 274 15.58 10.28 15.75
CA ILE A 274 15.30 9.40 14.61
C ILE A 274 14.41 10.08 13.57
N VAL A 275 13.34 10.76 13.99
CA VAL A 275 12.42 11.40 13.04
C VAL A 275 13.08 12.56 12.28
N ILE A 276 13.99 13.31 12.90
CA ILE A 276 14.78 14.35 12.22
C ILE A 276 15.77 13.69 11.25
N HIS A 277 16.52 12.70 11.71
CA HIS A 277 17.54 12.03 10.89
C HIS A 277 16.94 11.42 9.63
N ASN A 278 15.79 10.75 9.71
CA ASN A 278 15.13 10.13 8.55
C ASN A 278 14.21 11.10 7.78
N PHE A 279 14.25 12.39 8.13
CA PHE A 279 13.42 13.43 7.54
C PHE A 279 11.94 13.04 7.42
N LYS A 280 11.36 12.56 8.54
CA LYS A 280 9.98 12.09 8.61
C LYS A 280 8.98 13.22 8.40
N ARG A 281 7.88 12.90 7.72
CA ARG A 281 6.85 13.88 7.40
C ARG A 281 5.98 14.14 8.64
N GLY A 282 5.69 15.41 8.93
CA GLY A 282 4.65 15.80 9.89
C GLY A 282 3.39 16.32 9.18
N SER A 283 2.44 16.84 9.97
CA SER A 283 1.22 17.43 9.43
C SER A 283 1.51 18.65 8.57
N TRP A 284 0.76 18.80 7.48
CA TRP A 284 0.89 19.91 6.55
C TRP A 284 -0.36 20.80 6.60
N TYR A 285 -0.20 22.07 6.96
CA TYR A 285 -1.27 23.07 6.85
C TYR A 285 -1.12 23.87 5.54
N ASN A 286 -2.14 23.81 4.68
CA ASN A 286 -2.11 24.35 3.31
C ASN A 286 -1.90 25.88 3.23
N HIS A 287 -2.18 26.62 4.30
CA HIS A 287 -2.28 28.07 4.25
C HIS A 287 -0.96 28.84 4.43
N ARG A 288 0.14 28.18 4.83
CA ARG A 288 1.45 28.83 5.04
C ARG A 288 2.65 27.92 4.73
N ARG A 289 3.00 27.77 3.45
CA ARG A 289 4.26 27.14 3.04
C ARG A 289 5.42 27.88 3.72
N ASN A 290 6.37 27.18 4.34
CA ASN A 290 7.50 27.74 5.11
C ASN A 290 7.16 28.51 6.39
N SER A 291 6.13 28.12 7.10
CA SER A 291 5.89 28.61 8.47
C SER A 291 6.52 27.71 9.52
N LEU A 292 6.84 28.29 10.68
CA LEU A 292 7.27 27.56 11.87
C LEU A 292 6.21 26.55 12.35
N GLU A 293 4.93 26.85 12.11
CA GLU A 293 3.80 25.95 12.40
C GLU A 293 3.93 24.62 11.62
N ASN A 294 4.37 24.69 10.37
CA ASN A 294 4.57 23.54 9.47
C ASN A 294 5.91 22.81 9.66
N TRP A 295 6.80 23.29 10.53
CA TRP A 295 8.00 22.55 10.90
C TRP A 295 7.62 21.30 11.69
N PRO A 296 7.93 20.08 11.25
CA PRO A 296 7.35 18.87 11.84
C PRO A 296 8.02 18.44 13.15
N TYR A 297 9.18 18.99 13.49
CA TYR A 297 9.99 18.54 14.62
C TYR A 297 9.92 19.53 15.80
N ALA A 298 10.49 19.14 16.94
CA ALA A 298 10.66 20.02 18.09
C ALA A 298 11.34 21.36 17.69
N LEU A 299 10.91 22.47 18.28
CA LEU A 299 11.55 23.76 18.02
C LEU A 299 12.88 23.88 18.78
N PRO A 300 13.88 24.59 18.25
CA PRO A 300 15.17 24.80 18.92
C PRO A 300 15.00 25.36 20.34
N LYS A 301 14.06 26.29 20.53
CA LYS A 301 13.78 26.89 21.84
C LYS A 301 13.15 25.91 22.82
N ASP A 302 12.31 24.98 22.34
CA ASP A 302 11.75 23.93 23.18
C ASP A 302 12.84 22.94 23.59
N ILE A 303 13.77 22.60 22.68
CA ILE A 303 14.93 21.76 23.00
C ILE A 303 15.83 22.44 24.03
N LEU A 304 16.13 23.74 23.88
CA LEU A 304 16.89 24.50 24.86
C LEU A 304 16.21 24.50 26.24
N LYS A 305 14.88 24.62 26.28
CA LYS A 305 14.12 24.52 27.53
C LYS A 305 14.28 23.12 28.15
N GLN A 306 14.22 22.06 27.35
CA GLN A 306 14.43 20.69 27.83
C GLN A 306 15.83 20.48 28.42
N ILE A 307 16.88 21.05 27.80
CA ILE A 307 18.25 21.01 28.34
C ILE A 307 18.33 21.61 29.75
N GLY A 308 17.44 22.57 30.07
CA GLY A 308 17.36 23.19 31.39
C GLY A 308 16.81 22.28 32.50
N TYR A 309 16.10 21.20 32.17
CA TYR A 309 15.55 20.26 33.16
C TYR A 309 16.58 19.24 33.66
N PHE A 310 17.64 18.98 32.89
CA PHE A 310 18.56 17.88 33.15
C PHE A 310 19.95 18.36 33.56
N GLU A 311 20.68 17.47 34.25
CA GLU A 311 22.09 17.71 34.58
C GLU A 311 22.95 17.69 33.30
N SER A 312 24.04 18.48 33.29
CA SER A 312 24.87 18.65 32.10
C SER A 312 25.50 17.37 31.58
N ASN A 313 25.74 16.39 32.46
CA ASN A 313 26.37 15.11 32.13
C ASN A 313 25.36 13.97 31.91
N SER A 314 24.06 14.25 32.04
CA SER A 314 23.01 13.24 31.91
C SER A 314 22.90 12.72 30.47
N ASN A 315 22.28 11.55 30.32
CA ASN A 315 22.07 10.96 29.00
C ASN A 315 21.04 11.75 28.18
N GLU A 316 20.06 12.34 28.85
CA GLU A 316 19.03 13.21 28.28
C GLU A 316 19.67 14.46 27.67
N THR A 317 20.57 15.14 28.41
CA THR A 317 21.30 16.30 27.89
C THR A 317 22.12 15.93 26.65
N LYS A 318 22.82 14.78 26.66
CA LYS A 318 23.58 14.31 25.49
C LYS A 318 22.68 14.08 24.28
N GLU A 319 21.54 13.42 24.46
CA GLU A 319 20.58 13.15 23.39
C GLU A 319 19.91 14.44 22.88
N LEU A 320 19.66 15.44 23.74
CA LEU A 320 19.18 16.77 23.34
C LEU A 320 20.20 17.53 22.48
N PHE A 321 21.50 17.43 22.79
CA PHE A 321 22.57 17.98 21.95
C PHE A 321 22.67 17.24 20.60
N ASP A 322 22.50 15.92 20.58
CA ASP A 322 22.44 15.13 19.34
C ASP A 322 21.21 15.52 18.49
N ILE A 323 20.05 15.81 19.11
CA ILE A 323 18.87 16.34 18.40
C ILE A 323 19.19 17.68 17.73
N LEU A 324 19.83 18.61 18.44
CA LEU A 324 20.24 19.90 17.85
C LEU A 324 21.23 19.72 16.71
N LYS A 325 22.19 18.81 16.86
CA LYS A 325 23.14 18.43 15.82
C LYS A 325 22.41 17.90 14.57
N GLU A 326 21.43 17.02 14.72
CA GLU A 326 20.62 16.52 13.60
C GLU A 326 19.82 17.64 12.92
N GLN A 327 19.27 18.61 13.68
CA GLN A 327 18.60 19.77 13.09
C GLN A 327 19.56 20.67 12.30
N ILE A 328 20.75 20.94 12.83
CA ILE A 328 21.78 21.74 12.15
C ILE A 328 22.25 21.02 10.88
N ASN A 329 22.53 19.71 10.97
CA ASN A 329 22.93 18.90 9.80
C ASN A 329 21.83 18.89 8.73
N LEU A 330 20.56 18.82 9.13
CA LEU A 330 19.45 18.92 8.21
C LEU A 330 19.43 20.27 7.50
N VAL A 331 19.57 21.39 8.22
CA VAL A 331 19.64 22.73 7.61
C VAL A 331 20.84 22.88 6.68
N ASN A 332 21.97 22.27 7.03
CA ASN A 332 23.21 22.30 6.26
C ASN A 332 23.25 21.30 5.10
N THR A 333 22.17 20.56 4.81
CA THR A 333 22.20 19.54 3.75
C THR A 333 22.45 20.22 2.40
N PRO A 334 23.51 19.81 1.65
CA PRO A 334 23.81 20.43 0.37
C PRO A 334 22.75 20.12 -0.67
N ARG A 335 22.61 21.03 -1.62
CA ARG A 335 21.70 20.83 -2.75
C ARG A 335 22.28 19.77 -3.70
N ILE A 336 21.44 18.80 -4.02
CA ILE A 336 21.71 17.78 -5.05
C ILE A 336 21.12 18.25 -6.38
N GLU A 337 21.94 18.35 -7.41
CA GLU A 337 21.51 18.66 -8.77
C GLU A 337 20.90 17.42 -9.46
N TRP A 338 19.96 17.66 -10.38
CA TRP A 338 19.11 16.63 -10.99
C TRP A 338 19.89 15.51 -11.70
N ASP A 339 21.02 15.82 -12.29
CA ASP A 339 21.91 14.89 -12.99
C ASP A 339 22.63 13.92 -12.03
N GLU A 340 22.86 14.33 -10.79
CA GLU A 340 23.52 13.49 -9.79
C GLU A 340 22.55 12.65 -8.94
N TYR A 341 21.23 12.85 -9.06
CA TYR A 341 20.23 12.21 -8.18
C TYR A 341 20.49 10.72 -7.98
N LYS A 342 20.81 9.99 -9.05
CA LYS A 342 21.02 8.53 -9.03
C LYS A 342 22.10 8.06 -8.05
N ASN A 343 23.07 8.91 -7.72
CA ASN A 343 24.20 8.58 -6.84
C ASN A 343 23.85 8.70 -5.34
N TYR A 344 22.73 9.36 -5.02
CA TYR A 344 22.28 9.60 -3.66
C TYR A 344 21.13 8.66 -3.27
N THR A 345 21.03 8.40 -1.98
CA THR A 345 19.92 7.67 -1.38
C THR A 345 18.64 8.48 -1.36
N GLU A 346 17.51 7.80 -1.16
CA GLU A 346 16.20 8.44 -1.11
C GLU A 346 16.14 9.50 -0.01
N THR A 347 16.76 9.25 1.14
CA THR A 347 16.78 10.17 2.28
C THR A 347 17.60 11.42 2.00
N GLU A 348 18.77 11.29 1.39
CA GLU A 348 19.61 12.42 0.98
C GLU A 348 18.87 13.30 -0.03
N ARG A 349 18.22 12.70 -1.02
CA ARG A 349 17.38 13.42 -2.00
C ARG A 349 16.24 14.18 -1.32
N ARG A 350 15.52 13.51 -0.42
CA ARG A 350 14.39 14.10 0.33
C ARG A 350 14.85 15.29 1.19
N LYS A 351 15.97 15.15 1.90
CA LYS A 351 16.56 16.23 2.70
C LYS A 351 16.94 17.42 1.83
N SER A 352 17.68 17.20 0.73
CA SER A 352 18.08 18.25 -0.22
C SER A 352 16.88 19.05 -0.76
N ILE A 353 15.82 18.37 -1.21
CA ILE A 353 14.58 19.02 -1.66
C ILE A 353 13.89 19.76 -0.49
N GLY A 354 13.83 19.12 0.68
CA GLY A 354 13.20 19.64 1.88
C GLY A 354 13.83 20.95 2.38
N VAL A 355 15.16 21.03 2.41
CA VAL A 355 15.89 22.25 2.81
C VAL A 355 15.53 23.44 1.92
N LYS A 356 15.42 23.20 0.61
CA LYS A 356 15.11 24.25 -0.36
C LYS A 356 13.71 24.84 -0.14
N TYR A 357 12.72 24.00 0.14
CA TYR A 357 11.31 24.39 0.05
C TYR A 357 10.52 24.38 1.35
N ASN A 358 11.03 23.76 2.42
CA ASN A 358 10.26 23.48 3.64
C ASN A 358 10.89 24.04 4.94
N ILE A 359 12.11 24.60 4.90
CA ILE A 359 12.79 25.14 6.09
C ILE A 359 12.53 26.65 6.22
N PRO A 360 11.82 27.11 7.28
CA PRO A 360 11.58 28.54 7.54
C PRO A 360 12.86 29.26 7.96
N GLU A 361 13.06 30.50 7.52
CA GLU A 361 14.21 31.32 7.95
C GLU A 361 14.22 31.59 9.46
N ILE A 362 13.02 31.76 10.05
CA ILE A 362 12.85 31.94 11.50
C ILE A 362 13.43 30.73 12.27
N LEU A 363 13.30 29.51 11.74
CA LEU A 363 13.87 28.33 12.37
C LEU A 363 15.40 28.39 12.38
N ILE A 364 16.02 28.82 11.27
CA ILE A 364 17.49 28.95 11.17
C ILE A 364 18.00 29.99 12.18
N TYR A 365 17.26 31.10 12.33
CA TYR A 365 17.57 32.10 13.36
C TYR A 365 17.48 31.50 14.77
N GLN A 366 16.41 30.77 15.09
CA GLN A 366 16.28 30.10 16.40
C GLN A 366 17.39 29.08 16.64
N LEU A 367 17.78 28.30 15.63
CA LEU A 367 18.89 27.35 15.73
C LEU A 367 20.22 28.05 16.01
N THR A 368 20.47 29.19 15.34
CA THR A 368 21.69 29.97 15.55
C THR A 368 21.72 30.56 16.97
N GLU A 369 20.62 31.17 17.41
CA GLU A 369 20.48 31.74 18.76
C GLU A 369 20.71 30.68 19.85
N VAL A 370 20.08 29.51 19.71
CA VAL A 370 20.21 28.40 20.68
C VAL A 370 21.62 27.84 20.69
N ARG A 371 22.21 27.60 19.51
CA ARG A 371 23.59 27.13 19.39
C ARG A 371 24.55 28.08 20.06
N ASP A 372 24.50 29.36 19.73
CA ASP A 372 25.43 30.36 20.25
C ASP A 372 25.26 30.54 21.77
N SER A 373 24.02 30.45 22.27
CA SER A 373 23.75 30.45 23.70
C SER A 373 24.42 29.27 24.42
N LEU A 374 24.31 28.06 23.88
CA LEU A 374 24.92 26.85 24.46
C LEU A 374 26.46 26.89 24.37
N MET A 375 27.01 27.37 23.25
CA MET A 375 28.46 27.53 23.05
C MET A 375 29.11 28.43 24.10
N ASN A 376 28.37 29.43 24.60
CA ASN A 376 28.85 30.37 25.61
C ASN A 376 28.71 29.84 27.06
N MET A 377 28.08 28.68 27.28
CA MET A 377 27.93 28.08 28.60
C MET A 377 29.05 27.08 28.90
N GLU A 378 29.90 27.42 29.87
CA GLU A 378 31.08 26.60 30.25
C GLU A 378 30.72 25.17 30.65
N ARG A 379 29.59 24.98 31.34
CA ARG A 379 29.09 23.66 31.80
C ARG A 379 28.82 22.66 30.66
N TYR A 380 28.73 23.12 29.41
CA TYR A 380 28.49 22.28 28.23
C TYR A 380 29.69 22.21 27.29
N SER A 381 30.87 22.69 27.71
CA SER A 381 32.07 22.81 26.87
C SER A 381 32.45 21.53 26.09
N GLU A 382 32.27 20.34 26.69
CA GLU A 382 32.52 19.07 25.99
C GLU A 382 31.44 18.73 24.95
N LEU A 383 30.17 18.99 25.26
CA LEU A 383 29.06 18.73 24.33
C LEU A 383 29.01 19.74 23.18
N ASN A 384 29.43 20.98 23.43
CA ASN A 384 29.52 22.05 22.45
C ASN A 384 30.37 21.65 21.23
N LYS A 385 31.36 20.76 21.40
CA LYS A 385 32.22 20.26 20.31
C LYS A 385 31.47 19.47 19.24
N ILE A 386 30.28 18.95 19.53
CA ILE A 386 29.52 18.13 18.58
C ILE A 386 28.60 18.95 17.68
N LEU A 387 28.33 20.21 18.03
CA LEU A 387 27.40 21.09 17.31
C LEU A 387 28.11 21.72 16.09
N PRO A 388 27.65 21.43 14.85
CA PRO A 388 28.23 22.01 13.65
C PRO A 388 27.98 23.52 13.58
N GLU A 389 28.77 24.23 12.78
CA GLU A 389 28.42 25.59 12.34
C GLU A 389 27.24 25.55 11.37
N ILE A 390 26.36 26.56 11.43
CA ILE A 390 25.22 26.68 10.53
C ILE A 390 25.67 27.42 9.27
N ILE A 391 25.64 26.73 8.12
CA ILE A 391 26.05 27.27 6.83
C ILE A 391 24.88 28.08 6.26
N LYS A 392 24.99 29.41 6.25
CA LYS A 392 24.08 30.27 5.51
C LYS A 392 24.49 30.27 4.04
N GLU A 393 24.07 29.27 3.27
CA GLU A 393 24.12 29.43 1.82
C GLU A 393 23.29 30.66 1.45
N ASN A 394 23.90 31.62 0.76
CA ASN A 394 23.23 32.79 0.21
C ASN A 394 22.09 32.30 -0.70
N LYS A 395 20.86 32.24 -0.19
CA LYS A 395 19.62 32.05 -0.97
C LYS A 395 19.36 33.23 -1.94
N LYS A 396 20.39 33.99 -2.34
CA LYS A 396 20.37 34.87 -3.51
C LYS A 396 20.53 33.98 -4.72
N ASN A 397 19.42 33.52 -5.27
CA ASN A 397 19.17 33.16 -6.68
C ASN A 397 18.03 32.13 -6.74
N ALA A 398 16.81 32.60 -6.51
CA ALA A 398 15.63 32.00 -7.09
C ALA A 398 14.83 33.14 -7.75
N PRO A 399 14.58 33.10 -9.08
CA PRO A 399 13.62 34.01 -9.71
C PRO A 399 12.20 33.80 -9.20
#